data_AF-A3UJB9-F1
#
_entry.id   AF-A3UJB9-F1
#
_cell.length_a   1.000
_cell.length_b   1.000
_cell.length_c   1.000
_cell.angle_alpha   90.00
_cell.angle_beta   90.00
_cell.angle_gamma   90.00
#
_symmetry.space_group_name_H-M   'P 1'
#
loop_
_entity.id
_entity.type
_entity.pdbx_description
1 polymer ?
#
loop_
_entity_poly.entity_id
_entity_poly.type
_entity_poly.pdbx_seq_one_letter_code
_entity_poly.pdbx_strand_id
1 'polypeptide(L)'
;MLIALALGLALSGDRPYEADERQYGVWLQQACRIQQTDRNPSQTPADFESFCQCFSDDLRETVSADGFRLMALGSQASIEGRGEIQDWEAVRDMVMTEFEALPEDEQLAIPQSLQTALQACIQLTPPVTQ
;
A
#
# COMPACT_ATOMS: atom_id res chain seq x y z
N MET A 1 -50.23 -21.76 -1.73
CA MET A 1 -48.79 -21.92 -1.43
C MET A 1 -48.02 -21.32 -2.59
N LEU A 2 -47.53 -20.09 -2.45
CA LEU A 2 -46.76 -19.37 -3.47
C LEU A 2 -45.68 -18.55 -2.75
N ILE A 3 -44.59 -19.28 -2.50
CA ILE A 3 -43.17 -18.89 -2.49
C ILE A 3 -42.89 -17.42 -2.15
N ALA A 4 -42.50 -17.21 -0.88
CA ALA A 4 -41.68 -16.08 -0.47
C ALA A 4 -40.23 -16.32 -0.93
N LEU A 5 -39.77 -15.62 -1.96
CA LEU A 5 -38.35 -15.49 -2.27
C LEU A 5 -38.09 -14.04 -2.73
N ALA A 6 -37.83 -13.17 -1.76
CA ALA A 6 -37.36 -11.81 -1.98
C ALA A 6 -36.34 -11.43 -0.89
N LEU A 7 -35.34 -12.27 -0.67
CA LEU A 7 -34.16 -11.91 0.11
C LEU A 7 -32.94 -12.57 -0.54
N GLY A 8 -32.20 -11.77 -1.30
CA GLY A 8 -30.99 -12.21 -1.99
C GLY A 8 -30.42 -11.17 -2.93
N LEU A 9 -30.61 -9.88 -2.64
CA LEU A 9 -29.83 -8.83 -3.30
C LEU A 9 -28.54 -8.66 -2.50
N ALA A 10 -27.51 -9.32 -3.02
CA ALA A 10 -26.10 -9.01 -2.90
C ALA A 10 -25.73 -7.78 -2.04
N LEU A 11 -25.29 -8.04 -0.81
CA LEU A 11 -24.35 -7.20 -0.08
C LEU A 11 -22.95 -7.40 -0.70
N SER A 12 -22.78 -7.01 -1.96
CA SER A 12 -21.45 -6.74 -2.50
C SER A 12 -21.11 -5.35 -1.99
N GLY A 13 -20.52 -5.27 -0.79
CA GLY A 13 -20.04 -4.00 -0.26
C GLY A 13 -18.93 -3.50 -1.18
N ASP A 14 -19.26 -2.53 -2.05
CA ASP A 14 -18.28 -1.82 -2.86
C ASP A 14 -17.37 -1.06 -1.90
N ARG A 15 -16.23 -1.68 -1.53
CA ARG A 15 -15.13 -0.95 -0.90
C ARG A 15 -14.45 -0.16 -2.03
N PRO A 16 -14.40 1.18 -1.97
CA PRO A 16 -13.68 1.97 -2.96
C PRO A 16 -12.22 1.53 -3.01
N TYR A 17 -11.67 1.43 -4.23
CA TYR A 17 -10.27 1.04 -4.45
C TYR A 17 -9.94 -0.38 -3.93
N GLU A 18 -10.96 -1.25 -3.87
CA GLU A 18 -10.75 -2.67 -3.61
C GLU A 18 -9.98 -3.30 -4.78
N ALA A 19 -8.95 -4.07 -4.44
CA ALA A 19 -8.11 -4.80 -5.36
C ALA A 19 -7.64 -6.09 -4.68
N ASP A 20 -6.97 -6.97 -5.43
CA ASP A 20 -6.34 -8.13 -4.82
C ASP A 20 -4.99 -7.77 -4.18
N GLU A 21 -4.49 -8.64 -3.31
CA GLU A 21 -3.21 -8.48 -2.61
C GLU A 21 -2.04 -8.22 -3.58
N ARG A 22 -2.09 -8.83 -4.77
CA ARG A 22 -1.07 -8.64 -5.79
C ARG A 22 -1.07 -7.20 -6.30
N GLN A 23 -2.24 -6.65 -6.59
CA GLN A 23 -2.38 -5.27 -7.06
C GLN A 23 -1.95 -4.26 -6.00
N TYR A 24 -2.26 -4.51 -4.72
CA TYR A 24 -1.75 -3.68 -3.62
C TYR A 24 -0.23 -3.69 -3.55
N GLY A 25 0.41 -4.85 -3.74
CA GLY A 25 1.86 -4.94 -3.86
C GLY A 25 2.41 -4.11 -5.03
N VAL A 26 1.79 -4.19 -6.20
CA VAL A 26 2.20 -3.38 -7.38
C VAL A 26 2.13 -1.88 -7.07
N TRP A 27 1.05 -1.41 -6.46
CA TRP A 27 0.86 -0.02 -6.08
C TRP A 27 1.88 0.46 -5.04
N LEU A 28 2.15 -0.35 -4.02
CA LEU A 28 3.14 -0.02 -2.99
C LEU A 28 4.55 0.06 -3.60
N GLN A 29 4.91 -0.90 -4.45
CA GLN A 29 6.20 -0.91 -5.13
C GLN A 29 6.37 0.30 -6.07
N GLN A 30 5.34 0.69 -6.79
CA GLN A 30 5.37 1.87 -7.66
C GLN A 30 5.66 3.14 -6.85
N ALA A 31 4.91 3.34 -5.76
CA ALA A 31 5.09 4.48 -4.89
C ALA A 31 6.47 4.50 -4.23
N CYS A 32 6.96 3.34 -3.77
CA CYS A 32 8.32 3.18 -3.28
C CYS A 32 9.36 3.65 -4.31
N ARG A 33 9.28 3.18 -5.56
CA ARG A 33 10.24 3.56 -6.61
C ARG A 33 10.23 5.07 -6.87
N ILE A 34 9.05 5.68 -6.96
CA ILE A 34 8.90 7.13 -7.13
C ILE A 34 9.55 7.88 -5.98
N GLN A 35 9.24 7.52 -4.73
CA GLN A 35 9.79 8.18 -3.55
C GLN A 35 11.33 8.01 -3.45
N GLN A 36 11.87 6.86 -3.83
CA GLN A 36 13.31 6.62 -3.81
C GLN A 36 14.04 7.40 -4.91
N THR A 37 13.48 7.48 -6.12
CA THR A 37 14.01 8.32 -7.19
C THR A 37 13.93 9.81 -6.85
N ASP A 38 12.85 10.28 -6.22
CA ASP A 38 12.74 11.67 -5.74
C ASP A 38 13.86 12.01 -4.73
N ARG A 39 14.26 11.05 -3.88
CA ARG A 39 15.36 11.21 -2.91
C ARG A 39 16.75 11.05 -3.54
N ASN A 40 16.86 10.36 -4.67
CA ASN A 40 18.10 10.03 -5.35
C ASN A 40 17.99 10.35 -6.85
N PRO A 41 18.01 11.63 -7.24
CA PRO A 41 17.68 12.06 -8.61
C PRO A 41 18.69 11.62 -9.67
N SER A 42 19.85 11.09 -9.29
CA SER A 42 20.82 10.48 -10.20
C SER A 42 20.49 9.02 -10.56
N GLN A 43 19.53 8.41 -9.86
CA GLN A 43 19.09 7.03 -10.07
C GLN A 43 17.72 7.01 -10.76
N THR A 44 17.39 5.87 -11.35
CA THR A 44 16.14 5.62 -12.07
C THR A 44 15.22 4.70 -11.26
N PRO A 45 13.91 4.65 -11.57
CA PRO A 45 13.00 3.72 -10.92
C PRO A 45 13.43 2.25 -11.00
N ALA A 46 14.12 1.86 -12.07
CA ALA A 46 14.61 0.49 -12.27
C ALA A 46 15.72 0.12 -11.26
N ASP A 47 16.52 1.08 -10.83
CA ASP A 47 17.60 0.85 -9.86
C ASP A 47 17.05 0.44 -8.48
N PHE A 48 15.79 0.76 -8.19
CA PHE A 48 15.11 0.46 -6.93
C PHE A 48 14.17 -0.74 -7.00
N GLU A 49 14.08 -1.45 -8.13
CA GLU A 49 13.11 -2.53 -8.32
C GLU A 49 13.25 -3.63 -7.25
N SER A 50 14.47 -4.14 -7.06
CA SER A 50 14.74 -5.20 -6.06
C SER A 50 14.48 -4.75 -4.62
N PHE A 51 14.87 -3.51 -4.29
CA PHE A 51 14.62 -2.92 -2.97
C PHE A 51 13.12 -2.80 -2.69
N CYS A 52 12.37 -2.19 -3.62
CA CYS A 52 10.95 -1.94 -3.44
C CYS A 52 10.11 -3.22 -3.47
N GLN A 53 10.52 -4.22 -4.25
CA GLN A 53 9.91 -5.55 -4.21
C GLN A 53 10.10 -6.21 -2.84
N CYS A 54 11.34 -6.28 -2.35
CA CYS A 54 11.63 -6.81 -1.01
C CYS A 54 10.82 -6.08 0.07
N PHE A 55 10.79 -4.75 0.04
CA PHE A 55 10.06 -3.94 1.01
C PHE A 55 8.55 -4.24 1.00
N SER A 56 7.96 -4.37 -0.19
CA SER A 56 6.55 -4.75 -0.33
C SER A 56 6.28 -6.15 0.18
N ASP A 57 7.14 -7.12 -0.11
CA ASP A 57 6.97 -8.51 0.31
C ASP A 57 7.12 -8.65 1.83
N ASP A 58 8.09 -7.98 2.44
CA ASP A 58 8.29 -8.00 3.89
C ASP A 58 7.10 -7.37 4.64
N LEU A 59 6.58 -6.23 4.16
CA LEU A 59 5.35 -5.64 4.74
C LEU A 59 4.17 -6.60 4.64
N ARG A 60 3.95 -7.20 3.48
CA ARG A 60 2.86 -8.15 3.25
C ARG A 60 2.90 -9.35 4.19
N GLU A 61 4.10 -9.79 4.56
CA GLU A 61 4.31 -10.91 5.48
C GLU A 61 4.21 -10.52 6.96
N THR A 62 4.45 -9.25 7.31
CA THR A 62 4.58 -8.80 8.70
C THR A 62 3.39 -8.03 9.23
N VAL A 63 2.50 -7.53 8.37
CA VAL A 63 1.30 -6.79 8.77
C VAL A 63 0.01 -7.54 8.46
N SER A 64 -1.11 -7.06 9.02
CA SER A 64 -2.43 -7.55 8.66
C SER A 64 -2.76 -7.22 7.19
N ALA A 65 -3.70 -7.96 6.60
CA ALA A 65 -4.15 -7.70 5.22
C ALA A 65 -4.75 -6.28 5.08
N ASP A 66 -5.54 -5.83 6.04
CA ASP A 66 -6.07 -4.46 6.05
C ASP A 66 -4.95 -3.42 6.25
N GLY A 67 -3.95 -3.69 7.10
CA GLY A 67 -2.76 -2.85 7.24
C GLY A 67 -1.97 -2.74 5.93
N PHE A 68 -1.78 -3.85 5.22
CA PHE A 68 -1.07 -3.87 3.93
C PHE A 68 -1.83 -3.09 2.87
N ARG A 69 -3.15 -3.30 2.80
CA ARG A 69 -4.07 -2.55 1.93
C ARG A 69 -3.97 -1.05 2.17
N LEU A 70 -4.08 -0.61 3.43
CA LEU A 70 -4.02 0.81 3.80
C LEU A 70 -2.64 1.42 3.52
N MET A 71 -1.55 0.68 3.71
CA MET A 71 -0.22 1.14 3.34
C MET A 71 -0.05 1.29 1.83
N ALA A 72 -0.58 0.36 1.01
CA ALA A 72 -0.54 0.47 -0.44
C ALA A 72 -1.34 1.69 -0.94
N LEU A 73 -2.56 1.87 -0.44
CA LEU A 73 -3.43 3.00 -0.77
C LEU A 73 -2.85 4.33 -0.28
N GLY A 74 -2.35 4.38 0.94
CA GLY A 74 -1.68 5.56 1.50
C GLY A 74 -0.43 5.93 0.74
N SER A 75 0.32 4.93 0.25
CA SER A 75 1.48 5.15 -0.60
C SER A 75 1.09 5.75 -1.95
N GLN A 76 0.01 5.28 -2.57
CA GLN A 76 -0.55 5.89 -3.79
C GLN A 76 -1.00 7.32 -3.55
N ALA A 77 -1.69 7.60 -2.44
CA ALA A 77 -2.06 8.95 -2.08
C ALA A 77 -0.85 9.88 -1.87
N SER A 78 0.24 9.35 -1.29
CA SER A 78 1.46 10.13 -1.01
C SER A 78 2.26 10.55 -2.23
N ILE A 79 2.06 9.87 -3.37
CA ILE A 79 2.68 10.24 -4.65
C ILE A 79 1.76 11.08 -5.53
N GLU A 80 0.58 11.43 -5.02
CA GLU A 80 -0.42 12.28 -5.65
C GLU A 80 -0.81 11.75 -7.05
N GLY A 81 -0.99 12.64 -8.04
CA GLY A 81 -1.36 12.27 -9.42
C GLY A 81 -0.28 11.50 -10.21
N ARG A 82 0.78 11.01 -9.55
CA ARG A 82 1.82 10.17 -10.18
C ARG A 82 1.54 8.67 -9.99
N GLY A 83 0.55 8.31 -9.17
CA GLY A 83 0.10 6.94 -8.98
C GLY A 83 -0.92 6.49 -10.03
N GLU A 84 -1.35 5.24 -9.89
CA GLU A 84 -2.45 4.68 -10.68
C GLU A 84 -3.81 5.29 -10.26
N ILE A 85 -3.95 5.63 -8.97
CA ILE A 85 -5.20 6.20 -8.44
C ILE A 85 -5.20 7.71 -8.64
N GLN A 86 -6.11 8.19 -9.50
CA GLN A 86 -6.17 9.61 -9.88
C GLN A 86 -6.78 10.50 -8.78
N ASP A 87 -7.78 10.01 -8.05
CA ASP A 87 -8.43 10.74 -6.95
C ASP A 87 -7.67 10.51 -5.63
N TRP A 88 -6.42 10.97 -5.61
CA TRP A 88 -5.49 10.75 -4.49
C TRP A 88 -5.94 11.43 -3.19
N GLU A 89 -6.71 12.53 -3.27
CA GLU A 89 -7.28 13.21 -2.10
C GLU A 89 -8.35 12.35 -1.44
N ALA A 90 -9.27 11.77 -2.23
CA ALA A 90 -10.27 10.86 -1.69
C ALA A 90 -9.64 9.60 -1.08
N VAL A 91 -8.57 9.06 -1.70
CA VAL A 91 -7.82 7.93 -1.12
C VAL A 91 -7.15 8.32 0.18
N ARG A 92 -6.48 9.49 0.25
CA ARG A 92 -5.86 9.99 1.48
C ARG A 92 -6.87 10.03 2.62
N ASP A 93 -8.02 10.67 2.38
CA ASP A 93 -9.02 10.90 3.41
C ASP A 93 -9.68 9.59 3.86
N MET A 94 -9.91 8.66 2.93
CA MET A 94 -10.37 7.30 3.25
C MET A 94 -9.32 6.54 4.06
N VAL A 95 -8.05 6.57 3.68
CA VAL A 95 -6.98 5.86 4.41
C VAL A 95 -6.86 6.37 5.84
N MET A 96 -6.95 7.69 6.07
CA MET A 96 -6.96 8.24 7.43
C MET A 96 -8.14 7.71 8.24
N THR A 97 -9.35 7.73 7.66
CA THR A 97 -10.58 7.25 8.32
C THR A 97 -10.49 5.75 8.64
N GLU A 98 -10.02 4.94 7.70
CA GLU A 98 -9.93 3.49 7.87
C GLU A 98 -8.76 3.08 8.77
N PHE A 99 -7.66 3.84 8.77
CA PHE A 99 -6.57 3.64 9.71
C PHE A 99 -7.03 3.85 11.16
N GLU A 100 -7.80 4.91 11.43
CA GLU A 100 -8.37 5.17 12.75
C GLU A 100 -9.36 4.09 13.20
N ALA A 101 -9.94 3.34 12.24
CA ALA A 101 -10.85 2.24 12.50
C ALA A 101 -10.15 0.89 12.74
N LEU A 102 -8.83 0.79 12.51
CA LEU A 102 -8.06 -0.40 12.83
C LEU A 102 -8.00 -0.64 14.34
N PRO A 103 -7.79 -1.89 14.80
CA PRO A 103 -7.40 -2.16 16.18
C PRO A 103 -6.17 -1.32 16.60
N GLU A 104 -6.15 -0.84 17.85
CA GLU A 104 -5.10 0.06 18.34
C GLU A 104 -3.70 -0.59 18.26
N ASP A 105 -3.60 -1.89 18.51
CA ASP A 105 -2.36 -2.65 18.38
C ASP A 105 -1.86 -2.72 16.94
N GLU A 106 -2.76 -2.82 15.95
CA GLU A 106 -2.40 -2.74 14.54
C GLU A 106 -1.93 -1.33 14.14
N GLN A 107 -2.63 -0.29 14.59
CA GLN A 107 -2.21 1.11 14.35
C GLN A 107 -0.80 1.37 14.89
N LEU A 108 -0.51 0.89 16.11
CA LEU A 108 0.78 1.06 16.77
C LEU A 108 1.88 0.19 16.16
N ALA A 109 1.53 -0.96 15.55
CA ALA A 109 2.50 -1.83 14.90
C ALA A 109 3.01 -1.27 13.56
N ILE A 110 2.17 -0.56 12.80
CA ILE A 110 2.50 -0.10 11.43
C ILE A 110 3.82 0.69 11.35
N PRO A 111 4.10 1.71 12.19
CA PRO A 111 5.37 2.43 12.14
C PRO A 111 6.60 1.55 12.38
N GLN A 112 6.48 0.54 13.25
CA GLN A 112 7.56 -0.40 13.52
C GLN A 112 7.75 -1.38 12.36
N SER A 113 6.66 -1.91 11.79
CA SER A 113 6.72 -2.79 10.62
C SER A 113 7.37 -2.10 9.43
N LEU A 114 7.07 -0.82 9.18
CA LEU A 114 7.74 -0.02 8.15
C LEU A 114 9.25 0.05 8.36
N GLN A 115 9.70 0.32 9.59
CA GLN A 115 11.14 0.38 9.90
C GLN A 115 11.81 -0.98 9.76
N THR A 116 11.16 -2.04 10.22
CA THR A 116 11.66 -3.41 10.11
C THR A 116 11.82 -3.82 8.65
N ALA A 117 10.80 -3.58 7.81
CA ALA A 117 10.86 -3.88 6.38
C ALA A 117 11.96 -3.09 5.66
N LEU A 118 12.15 -1.81 6.01
CA LEU A 118 13.25 -1.00 5.47
C LEU A 118 14.62 -1.61 5.84
N GLN A 119 14.80 -2.01 7.09
CA GLN A 119 16.06 -2.63 7.56
C GLN A 119 16.29 -3.99 6.92
N ALA A 120 15.26 -4.80 6.73
CA ALA A 120 15.33 -6.11 6.10
C ALA A 120 15.76 -6.03 4.63
N CYS A 121 15.53 -4.91 3.96
CA CYS A 121 15.76 -4.74 2.52
C CYS A 121 16.90 -3.75 2.19
N ILE A 122 17.49 -3.06 3.16
CA ILE A 122 18.46 -1.98 2.96
C ILE A 122 19.66 -2.39 2.09
N GLN A 123 20.11 -3.66 2.20
CA GLN A 123 21.21 -4.21 1.41
C GLN A 123 20.93 -4.27 -0.10
N LEU A 124 19.67 -4.13 -0.51
CA LEU A 124 19.24 -4.11 -1.91
C LEU A 124 19.14 -2.68 -2.46
N THR A 125 19.43 -1.66 -1.65
CA THR A 125 19.48 -0.27 -2.10
C THR A 125 20.61 -0.12 -3.11
N PRO A 126 20.37 0.51 -4.27
CA PRO A 126 21.42 0.74 -5.26
C PRO A 126 22.54 1.61 -4.65
N PRO A 127 23.82 1.35 -4.99
CA PRO A 127 24.92 2.13 -4.46
C PRO A 127 24.81 3.58 -4.90
N VAL A 128 25.13 4.51 -4.01
CA VAL A 128 25.17 5.94 -4.33
C VAL A 128 26.27 6.19 -5.35
N THR A 129 25.89 6.48 -6.59
CA THR A 129 26.78 6.96 -7.64
C THR A 129 27.02 8.45 -7.44
N GLN A 130 28.25 8.82 -7.06
CA GLN A 130 28.74 10.20 -7.00
C GLN A 130 29.08 10.74 -8.40
#